data_AF-A0A8B6DMH6-F1
#
_entry.id   AF-A0A8B6DMH6-F1
#
_cell.length_a   1.000
_cell.length_b   1.000
_cell.length_c   1.000
_cell.angle_alpha   90.00
_cell.angle_beta   90.00
_cell.angle_gamma   90.00
#
_symmetry.space_group_name_H-M   'P 1'
#
loop_
_entity.id
_entity.type
_entity.pdbx_description
1 polymer ?
#
loop_
_entity_poly.entity_id
_entity_poly.type
_entity_poly.pdbx_seq_one_letter_code
_entity_poly.pdbx_strand_id
1 'polypeptide(L)'
;MSCFGEENHEPLRTQCALAASKLLKKPDQCRGVSTCSHLFWSGESAASEGEMKDGKRVTDCLKKGVKIANQCMDSSVQVQLFVELLNHYIYYYEKGCDQVTVQVLNQLITKIKETLPSLEANEETEQINKHFQNTCDHLRLKKDNPESEGVSYESLSV
;
A
#
# COMPACT_ATOMS: atom_id res chain seq x y z
N MET A 1 10.52 2.40 -16.55
CA MET A 1 10.37 2.93 -17.92
C MET A 1 11.30 4.14 -18.06
N SER A 2 12.61 3.94 -18.19
CA SER A 2 13.61 5.00 -18.05
C SER A 2 13.90 5.80 -19.33
N CYS A 3 13.23 5.51 -20.45
CA CYS A 3 13.54 6.13 -21.75
C CYS A 3 12.67 7.36 -22.10
N PHE A 4 11.65 7.68 -21.31
CA PHE A 4 10.80 8.85 -21.54
C PHE A 4 11.40 10.10 -20.90
N GLY A 5 11.43 11.22 -21.61
CA GLY A 5 11.67 12.53 -20.99
C GLY A 5 10.53 12.93 -20.06
N GLU A 6 10.78 13.86 -19.13
CA GLU A 6 9.81 14.21 -18.08
C GLU A 6 8.46 14.70 -18.65
N GLU A 7 8.50 15.45 -19.75
CA GLU A 7 7.32 15.95 -20.48
C GLU A 7 6.38 14.84 -20.96
N ASN A 8 6.92 13.65 -21.24
CA ASN A 8 6.15 12.47 -21.65
C ASN A 8 5.86 11.55 -20.47
N HIS A 9 6.77 11.49 -19.49
CA HIS A 9 6.67 10.59 -18.36
C HIS A 9 5.56 11.01 -17.37
N GLU A 10 5.43 12.30 -17.04
CA GLU A 10 4.38 12.76 -16.13
C GLU A 10 2.94 12.50 -16.66
N PRO A 11 2.60 12.83 -17.92
CA PRO A 11 1.28 12.52 -18.47
C PRO A 11 0.97 11.02 -18.45
N LEU A 12 1.94 10.16 -18.80
CA LEU A 12 1.72 8.71 -18.79
C LEU A 12 1.38 8.18 -17.40
N ARG A 13 2.13 8.60 -16.37
CA ARG A 13 1.87 8.16 -14.98
C ARG A 13 0.48 8.59 -14.49
N THR A 14 0.12 9.84 -14.75
CA THR A 14 -1.19 10.37 -14.33
C THR A 14 -2.34 9.71 -15.08
N GLN A 15 -2.17 9.40 -16.37
CA GLN A 15 -3.15 8.65 -17.16
C GLN A 15 -3.31 7.21 -16.68
N CYS A 16 -2.21 6.52 -16.33
CA CYS A 16 -2.29 5.18 -15.73
C CYS A 16 -3.11 5.19 -14.43
N ALA A 17 -2.82 6.13 -13.51
CA ALA A 17 -3.56 6.27 -12.26
C ALA A 17 -5.04 6.62 -12.48
N LEU A 18 -5.34 7.44 -13.49
CA LEU A 18 -6.70 7.77 -13.88
C LEU A 18 -7.44 6.53 -14.42
N ALA A 19 -6.83 5.80 -15.35
CA ALA A 19 -7.39 4.59 -15.93
C ALA A 19 -7.65 3.51 -14.87
N ALA A 20 -6.68 3.27 -13.98
CA ALA A 20 -6.84 2.36 -12.86
C ALA A 20 -8.04 2.71 -11.98
N SER A 21 -8.28 4.00 -11.73
CA SER A 21 -9.43 4.43 -10.94
C SER A 21 -10.78 4.37 -11.65
N LYS A 22 -10.80 4.11 -12.95
CA LYS A 22 -12.00 3.96 -13.78
C LYS A 22 -12.34 2.50 -14.10
N LEU A 23 -11.58 1.53 -13.58
CA LEU A 23 -11.92 0.11 -13.70
C LEU A 23 -13.33 -0.16 -13.14
N LEU A 24 -14.04 -1.15 -13.65
CA LEU A 24 -15.44 -1.37 -13.24
C LEU A 24 -15.54 -1.88 -11.79
N LYS A 25 -14.74 -2.88 -11.44
CA LYS A 25 -14.80 -3.55 -10.14
C LYS A 25 -13.96 -2.81 -9.10
N LYS A 26 -14.52 -2.62 -7.89
CA LYS A 26 -13.83 -1.91 -6.78
C LYS A 26 -12.51 -2.57 -6.35
N PRO A 27 -12.41 -3.91 -6.23
CA PRO A 27 -11.15 -4.55 -5.91
C PRO A 27 -10.06 -4.26 -6.97
N ASP A 28 -10.44 -4.31 -8.24
CA ASP A 28 -9.51 -4.04 -9.35
C ASP A 28 -9.09 -2.57 -9.37
N GLN A 29 -10.00 -1.62 -9.11
CA GLN A 29 -9.65 -0.21 -8.92
C GLN A 29 -8.64 -0.02 -7.77
N CYS A 30 -8.88 -0.66 -6.62
CA CYS A 30 -8.02 -0.55 -5.44
C CYS A 30 -6.61 -1.05 -5.73
N ARG A 31 -6.50 -2.26 -6.30
CA ARG A 31 -5.23 -2.88 -6.67
C ARG A 31 -4.52 -2.05 -7.74
N GLY A 32 -5.23 -1.66 -8.80
CA GLY A 32 -4.65 -0.86 -9.89
C GLY A 32 -4.10 0.48 -9.42
N VAL A 33 -4.83 1.21 -8.57
CA VAL A 33 -4.35 2.50 -8.03
C VAL A 33 -3.17 2.28 -7.07
N SER A 34 -3.19 1.20 -6.28
CA SER A 34 -2.07 0.84 -5.40
C SER A 34 -0.82 0.49 -6.22
N THR A 35 -0.95 -0.28 -7.30
CA THR A 35 0.17 -0.55 -8.23
C THR A 35 0.69 0.73 -8.89
N CYS A 36 -0.20 1.67 -9.27
CA CYS A 36 0.21 2.94 -9.86
C CYS A 36 1.06 3.79 -8.90
N SER A 37 0.99 3.58 -7.58
CA SER A 37 1.86 4.29 -6.63
C SER A 37 3.34 4.07 -6.92
N HIS A 38 3.72 2.89 -7.43
CA HIS A 38 5.12 2.59 -7.77
C HIS A 38 5.65 3.46 -8.91
N LEU A 39 4.79 3.90 -9.84
CA LEU A 39 5.18 4.81 -10.93
C LEU A 39 5.64 6.17 -10.39
N PHE A 40 5.21 6.56 -9.20
CA PHE A 40 5.60 7.81 -8.54
C PHE A 40 6.78 7.63 -7.58
N TRP A 41 7.12 6.39 -7.23
CA TRP A 41 8.22 6.10 -6.31
C TRP A 41 9.47 5.61 -7.03
N SER A 42 9.37 4.45 -7.66
CA SER A 42 10.46 3.75 -8.38
C SER A 42 10.37 3.96 -9.89
N GLY A 43 9.50 4.87 -10.34
CA GLY A 43 9.56 5.38 -11.70
C GLY A 43 10.91 6.06 -11.94
N GLU A 44 11.37 6.04 -13.18
CA GLU A 44 12.58 6.73 -13.62
C GLU A 44 12.25 7.35 -14.97
N SER A 45 12.69 8.57 -15.22
CA SER A 45 12.63 9.22 -16.53
C SER A 45 14.06 9.41 -17.07
N ALA A 46 14.19 9.60 -18.37
CA ALA A 46 15.51 9.85 -19.00
C ALA A 46 16.15 11.15 -18.50
N ALA A 47 15.35 12.02 -17.87
CA ALA A 47 15.77 13.29 -17.30
C ALA A 47 15.98 13.23 -15.78
N SER A 48 15.59 12.14 -15.09
CA SER A 48 15.78 12.02 -13.65
C SER A 48 17.08 11.30 -13.31
N GLU A 49 17.84 11.84 -12.36
CA GLU A 49 19.02 11.17 -11.78
C GLU A 49 18.59 10.10 -10.75
N GLY A 50 17.88 9.07 -11.25
CA GLY A 50 17.40 7.94 -10.46
C GLY A 50 15.88 7.91 -10.25
N GLU A 51 15.46 7.18 -9.23
CA GLU A 51 14.06 6.97 -8.87
C GLU A 51 13.38 8.28 -8.43
N MET A 52 12.10 8.44 -8.76
CA MET A 52 11.38 9.71 -8.53
C MET A 52 11.09 10.05 -7.07
N LYS A 53 10.88 9.05 -6.23
CA LYS A 53 10.66 9.21 -4.78
C LYS A 53 9.58 10.24 -4.39
N ASP A 54 8.52 10.40 -5.19
CA ASP A 54 7.42 11.33 -4.88
C ASP A 54 6.45 10.74 -3.85
N GLY A 55 6.82 10.87 -2.57
CA GLY A 55 6.04 10.34 -1.44
C GLY A 55 4.63 10.93 -1.35
N LYS A 56 4.41 12.16 -1.83
CA LYS A 56 3.09 12.78 -1.82
C LYS A 56 2.16 12.08 -2.80
N ARG A 57 2.59 11.85 -4.04
CA ARG A 57 1.79 11.12 -5.04
C ARG A 57 1.59 9.65 -4.66
N VAL A 58 2.59 9.02 -4.04
CA VAL A 58 2.44 7.67 -3.46
C VAL A 58 1.30 7.64 -2.45
N THR A 59 1.33 8.53 -1.44
CA THR A 59 0.30 8.55 -0.41
C THR A 59 -1.08 8.95 -0.95
N ASP A 60 -1.17 9.83 -1.95
CA ASP A 60 -2.44 10.12 -2.64
C ASP A 60 -3.04 8.87 -3.30
N CYS A 61 -2.21 8.04 -3.95
CA CYS A 61 -2.64 6.77 -4.53
C CYS A 61 -3.13 5.80 -3.44
N LEU A 62 -2.35 5.61 -2.37
CA LEU A 62 -2.71 4.67 -1.30
C LEU A 62 -3.96 5.13 -0.52
N LYS A 63 -4.11 6.44 -0.24
CA LYS A 63 -5.34 7.00 0.37
C LYS A 63 -6.55 6.77 -0.52
N LYS A 64 -6.39 6.93 -1.83
CA LYS A 64 -7.45 6.61 -2.80
C LYS A 64 -7.78 5.12 -2.80
N GLY A 65 -6.77 4.24 -2.72
CA GLY A 65 -6.94 2.80 -2.52
C GLY A 65 -7.76 2.47 -1.27
N VAL A 66 -7.41 3.03 -0.11
CA VAL A 66 -8.17 2.88 1.14
C VAL A 66 -9.61 3.35 0.98
N LYS A 67 -9.86 4.49 0.32
CA LYS A 67 -11.21 4.99 0.05
C LYS A 67 -12.02 4.04 -0.84
N ILE A 68 -11.39 3.42 -1.84
CA ILE A 68 -12.03 2.44 -2.73
C ILE A 68 -12.31 1.13 -1.97
N ALA A 69 -11.38 0.66 -1.15
CA ALA A 69 -11.57 -0.54 -0.32
C ALA A 69 -12.77 -0.39 0.61
N ASN A 70 -12.96 0.78 1.23
CA ASN A 70 -14.17 1.10 2.02
C ASN A 70 -15.49 1.04 1.23
N GLN A 71 -15.44 1.15 -0.10
CA GLN A 71 -16.62 1.05 -0.97
C GLN A 71 -16.84 -0.39 -1.48
N CYS A 72 -15.98 -1.33 -1.09
CA CYS A 72 -16.19 -2.73 -1.39
C CYS A 72 -17.27 -3.28 -0.46
N MET A 73 -18.34 -3.82 -1.05
CA MET A 73 -19.51 -4.33 -0.32
C MET A 73 -19.27 -5.70 0.29
N ASP A 74 -18.40 -6.49 -0.32
CA ASP A 74 -18.00 -7.78 0.19
C ASP A 74 -16.99 -7.58 1.32
N SER A 75 -17.36 -7.98 2.53
CA SER A 75 -16.54 -7.79 3.73
C SER A 75 -15.23 -8.58 3.67
N SER A 76 -15.24 -9.80 3.12
CA SER A 76 -14.03 -10.63 2.99
C SER A 76 -13.03 -9.94 2.06
N VAL A 77 -13.50 -9.55 0.87
CA VAL A 77 -12.67 -8.84 -0.10
C VAL A 77 -12.22 -7.49 0.45
N GLN A 78 -13.08 -6.77 1.18
CA GLN A 78 -12.72 -5.51 1.81
C GLN A 78 -11.55 -5.68 2.80
N VAL A 79 -11.60 -6.68 3.69
CA VAL A 79 -10.52 -6.95 4.65
C VAL A 79 -9.25 -7.38 3.92
N GLN A 80 -9.36 -8.24 2.91
CA GLN A 80 -8.22 -8.63 2.08
C GLN A 80 -7.53 -7.40 1.45
N LEU A 81 -8.31 -6.46 0.90
CA LEU A 81 -7.77 -5.23 0.32
C LEU A 81 -7.07 -4.35 1.37
N PHE A 82 -7.56 -4.30 2.61
CA PHE A 82 -6.86 -3.58 3.68
C PHE A 82 -5.51 -4.24 4.03
N VAL A 83 -5.43 -5.57 4.07
CA VAL A 83 -4.16 -6.29 4.27
C VAL A 83 -3.19 -6.02 3.12
N GLU A 84 -3.67 -6.05 1.87
CA GLU A 84 -2.86 -5.72 0.68
C GLU A 84 -2.35 -4.26 0.73
N LEU A 85 -3.22 -3.30 1.09
CA LEU A 85 -2.85 -1.89 1.25
C LEU A 85 -1.85 -1.69 2.37
N LEU A 86 -2.02 -2.36 3.52
CA LEU A 86 -1.08 -2.31 4.63
C LEU A 86 0.31 -2.73 4.15
N ASN A 87 0.43 -3.82 3.40
CA ASN A 87 1.71 -4.27 2.84
C ASN A 87 2.33 -3.25 1.86
N HIS A 88 1.53 -2.53 1.06
CA HIS A 88 2.04 -1.43 0.24
C HIS A 88 2.57 -0.28 1.12
N TYR A 89 1.85 0.11 2.18
CA TYR A 89 2.35 1.14 3.09
C TYR A 89 3.65 0.70 3.79
N ILE A 90 3.74 -0.55 4.25
CA ILE A 90 4.96 -1.10 4.85
C ILE A 90 6.13 -1.04 3.86
N TYR A 91 5.93 -1.43 2.60
CA TYR A 91 6.96 -1.33 1.58
C TYR A 91 7.51 0.10 1.45
N TYR A 92 6.65 1.12 1.36
CA TYR A 92 7.10 2.50 1.25
C TYR A 92 7.74 3.03 2.51
N TYR A 93 7.23 2.61 3.67
CA TYR A 93 7.84 2.91 4.96
C TYR A 93 9.28 2.38 5.02
N GLU A 94 9.48 1.11 4.68
CA GLU A 94 10.81 0.46 4.62
C GLU A 94 11.75 1.08 3.60
N LYS A 95 11.21 1.67 2.54
CA LYS A 95 11.99 2.40 1.53
C LYS A 95 12.30 3.85 1.92
N GLY A 96 11.94 4.29 3.13
CA GLY A 96 12.25 5.62 3.63
C GLY A 96 11.32 6.72 3.13
N CYS A 97 10.08 6.37 2.74
CA CYS A 97 9.06 7.37 2.41
C CYS A 97 8.57 8.08 3.68
N ASP A 98 9.04 9.31 3.89
CA ASP A 98 8.70 10.18 5.01
C ASP A 98 7.20 10.46 5.18
N GLN A 99 6.45 10.46 4.06
CA GLN A 99 5.00 10.64 4.06
C GLN A 99 4.23 9.43 4.60
N VAL A 100 4.86 8.26 4.68
CA VAL A 100 4.26 7.09 5.30
C VAL A 100 4.73 7.00 6.74
N THR A 101 3.77 7.05 7.68
CA THR A 101 4.09 7.09 9.10
C THR A 101 3.56 5.87 9.84
N VAL A 102 4.18 5.56 10.98
CA VAL A 102 3.76 4.47 11.87
C VAL A 102 2.30 4.63 12.31
N GLN A 103 1.80 5.87 12.44
CA GLN A 103 0.41 6.13 12.77
C GLN A 103 -0.54 5.58 11.70
N VAL A 104 -0.22 5.73 10.41
CA VAL A 104 -1.05 5.20 9.32
C VAL A 104 -1.03 3.66 9.32
N LEU A 105 0.13 3.05 9.58
CA LEU A 105 0.23 1.60 9.73
C LEU A 105 -0.65 1.08 10.87
N ASN A 106 -0.55 1.69 12.05
CA ASN A 106 -1.34 1.31 13.23
C ASN A 106 -2.85 1.48 12.98
N GLN A 107 -3.27 2.53 12.26
CA GLN A 107 -4.68 2.71 11.89
C GLN A 107 -5.20 1.56 11.02
N LEU A 108 -4.44 1.14 10.01
CA LEU A 108 -4.83 0.01 9.16
C LEU A 108 -4.81 -1.31 9.92
N ILE A 109 -3.77 -1.56 10.73
CA ILE A 109 -3.66 -2.77 11.58
C ILE A 109 -4.86 -2.86 12.53
N THR A 110 -5.20 -1.76 13.20
CA THR A 110 -6.35 -1.70 14.12
C THR A 110 -7.64 -2.02 13.39
N LYS A 111 -7.86 -1.38 12.24
CA LYS A 111 -9.04 -1.64 11.42
C LYS A 111 -9.16 -3.09 10.98
N ILE A 112 -8.06 -3.72 10.57
CA ILE A 112 -8.05 -5.14 10.18
C ILE A 112 -8.37 -6.02 11.40
N LYS A 113 -7.75 -5.76 12.56
CA LYS A 113 -8.01 -6.49 13.81
C LYS A 113 -9.47 -6.40 14.27
N GLU A 114 -10.12 -5.26 14.05
CA GLU A 114 -11.54 -5.05 14.40
C GLU A 114 -12.51 -5.73 13.42
N THR A 115 -12.16 -5.82 12.14
CA THR A 115 -13.07 -6.29 11.09
C THR A 115 -12.91 -7.78 10.79
N LEU A 116 -11.70 -8.32 10.85
CA LEU A 116 -11.39 -9.71 10.53
C LEU A 116 -12.20 -10.74 11.35
N PRO A 117 -12.40 -10.58 12.68
CA PRO A 117 -13.17 -11.55 13.47
C PRO A 117 -14.66 -11.62 13.12
N SER A 118 -15.18 -10.61 12.41
CA SER A 118 -16.60 -10.54 12.01
C SER A 118 -16.90 -11.31 10.72
N LEU A 119 -15.88 -11.80 10.03
CA LEU A 119 -16.03 -12.58 8.80
C LEU A 119 -16.48 -14.01 9.09
N GLU A 120 -17.25 -14.60 8.18
CA GLU A 120 -17.62 -16.01 8.27
C GLU A 120 -16.39 -16.90 8.14
N ALA A 121 -16.31 -17.93 8.97
CA ALA A 121 -15.20 -18.89 8.95
C ALA A 121 -15.31 -19.79 7.72
N ASN A 122 -14.36 -19.63 6.80
CA ASN A 122 -14.21 -20.43 5.60
C ASN A 122 -12.73 -20.37 5.14
N GLU A 123 -12.40 -21.11 4.08
CA GLU A 123 -11.03 -21.19 3.54
C GLU A 123 -10.47 -19.82 3.13
N GLU A 124 -11.30 -18.93 2.58
CA GLU A 124 -10.89 -17.58 2.16
C GLU A 124 -10.50 -16.71 3.38
N THR A 125 -11.36 -16.69 4.41
CA THR A 125 -11.10 -15.97 5.66
C THR A 125 -9.86 -16.50 6.38
N GLU A 126 -9.61 -17.81 6.35
CA GLU A 126 -8.39 -18.42 6.89
C GLU A 126 -7.13 -17.94 6.15
N GLN A 127 -7.19 -17.85 4.82
CA GLN A 127 -6.08 -17.32 4.02
C GLN A 127 -5.82 -15.83 4.30
N ILE A 128 -6.87 -15.03 4.44
CA ILE A 128 -6.76 -13.60 4.78
C ILE A 128 -6.12 -13.44 6.17
N ASN A 129 -6.59 -14.22 7.16
CA ASN A 129 -6.02 -14.20 8.51
C ASN A 129 -4.53 -14.60 8.51
N LYS A 130 -4.18 -15.65 7.76
CA LYS A 130 -2.77 -16.07 7.62
C LYS A 130 -1.91 -14.99 6.98
N HIS A 131 -2.41 -14.32 5.94
CA HIS A 131 -1.71 -13.22 5.29
C HIS A 131 -1.48 -12.05 6.25
N PHE A 132 -2.50 -11.68 7.03
CA PHE A 132 -2.38 -10.63 8.04
C PHE A 132 -1.40 -11.01 9.15
N GLN A 133 -1.47 -12.24 9.67
CA GLN A 133 -0.55 -12.73 10.70
C GLN A 133 0.91 -12.70 10.21
N ASN A 134 1.18 -13.17 8.99
CA ASN A 134 2.52 -13.10 8.40
C ASN A 134 3.02 -11.64 8.29
N THR A 135 2.13 -10.72 7.94
CA THR A 135 2.44 -9.28 7.89
C THR A 135 2.79 -8.76 9.29
N CYS A 136 2.04 -9.15 10.31
CA CYS A 136 2.32 -8.79 11.70
C CYS A 136 3.65 -9.38 12.21
N ASP A 137 3.95 -10.63 11.87
CA ASP A 137 5.18 -11.29 12.30
C ASP A 137 6.42 -10.67 11.63
N HIS A 138 6.32 -10.29 10.35
CA HIS A 138 7.34 -9.48 9.68
C HIS A 138 7.62 -8.17 10.43
N LEU A 139 6.57 -7.44 10.79
CA LEU A 139 6.67 -6.18 11.52
C LEU A 139 7.26 -6.34 12.92
N ARG A 140 6.90 -7.41 13.65
CA ARG A 140 7.51 -7.74 14.95
C ARG A 140 8.99 -8.05 14.82
N LEU A 141 9.36 -8.87 13.83
CA LEU A 141 10.76 -9.20 13.56
C LEU A 141 11.60 -7.95 13.27
N LYS A 142 11.06 -7.01 12.48
CA LYS A 142 11.72 -5.73 12.18
C LYS A 142 11.80 -4.79 13.39
N LYS A 143 10.86 -4.89 14.32
CA LYS A 143 10.88 -4.16 15.60
C LYS A 143 11.93 -4.72 16.57
N ASP A 144 12.04 -6.05 16.66
CA ASP A 144 12.96 -6.72 17.58
C ASP A 144 14.41 -6.70 17.06
N ASN A 145 14.60 -6.67 15.73
CA ASN A 145 15.91 -6.58 15.08
C ASN A 145 16.04 -5.28 14.26
N PRO A 146 16.21 -4.12 14.91
CA PRO A 146 16.40 -2.86 14.20
C PRO A 146 17.72 -2.89 13.44
N GLU A 147 17.67 -2.73 12.12
CA GLU A 147 18.85 -2.55 11.29
C GLU A 147 19.47 -1.17 11.59
N SER A 148 20.81 -1.09 11.66
CA SER A 148 21.54 0.15 12.01
C SER A 148 21.26 1.35 11.09
N GLU A 149 20.78 1.11 9.88
CA GLU A 149 20.43 2.13 8.87
C GLU A 149 18.94 2.06 8.46
N GLY A 150 18.10 1.32 9.20
CA GLY A 150 16.69 1.10 8.90
C GLY A 150 15.74 2.12 9.53
N VAL A 151 14.49 2.13 9.07
CA VAL A 151 13.39 2.92 9.66
C VAL A 151 12.96 2.37 11.03
N SER A 152 12.56 3.25 11.95
CA SER A 152 12.27 2.89 13.35
C SER A 152 10.83 2.45 13.63
N TYR A 153 10.66 1.21 14.09
CA TYR A 153 9.36 0.59 14.39
C TYR A 153 8.87 0.76 15.84
N GLU A 154 9.53 1.57 16.68
CA GLU A 154 9.28 1.60 18.13
C GLU A 154 7.81 1.89 18.51
N SER A 155 7.13 2.75 17.76
CA SER A 155 5.73 3.15 18.01
C SER A 155 4.68 2.21 17.38
N LEU A 156 5.09 1.10 16.78
CA LEU A 156 4.20 0.18 16.07
C LEU A 156 3.46 -0.75 17.05
N SER A 157 2.15 -0.86 16.88
CA SER A 157 1.22 -1.61 17.76
C SER A 157 0.75 -2.91 17.11
N VAL A 158 1.66 -3.87 16.95
CA VAL A 158 1.43 -5.15 16.25
C VAL A 158 1.34 -6.35 17.17
#